data_AF-A0A520AVQ4-F1
#
_entry.id   AF-A0A520AVQ4-F1
#
_cell.length_a   1.000
_cell.length_b   1.000
_cell.length_c   1.000
_cell.angle_alpha   90.00
_cell.angle_beta   90.00
_cell.angle_gamma   90.00
#
_symmetry.space_group_name_H-M   'P 1'
#
loop_
_entity.id
_entity.type
_entity.pdbx_description
1 polymer ?
#
loop_
_entity_poly.entity_id
_entity_poly.type
_entity_poly.pdbx_seq_one_letter_code
_entity_poly.pdbx_strand_id
1 'polypeptide(L)'
;MKNQETMNPFKLRITIILTVIALILCIPLIAMQFTNEVNWTLSDFVAAGILLLSTGVAIELVIRNMKTGTSRTIALVVILIVLFLIWAEMAVGIFGSPIAGS
;
A
#
# COMPACT_ATOMS: atom_id res chain seq x y z
N MET A 1 1.32 -25.14 30.26
CA MET A 1 2.43 -24.54 29.47
C MET A 1 1.79 -23.86 28.27
N LYS A 2 1.87 -22.53 28.15
CA LYS A 2 1.31 -21.80 27.00
C LYS A 2 2.24 -22.02 25.82
N ASN A 3 1.78 -22.71 24.78
CA ASN A 3 2.53 -22.90 23.54
C ASN A 3 2.82 -21.53 22.94
N GLN A 4 4.08 -21.12 23.01
CA GLN A 4 4.58 -19.94 22.29
C GLN A 4 4.68 -20.36 20.83
N GLU A 5 3.59 -20.22 20.08
CA GLU A 5 3.62 -20.29 18.61
C GLU A 5 4.60 -19.23 18.14
N THR A 6 5.82 -19.64 17.79
CA THR A 6 6.83 -18.73 17.26
C THR A 6 6.34 -18.25 15.89
N MET A 7 5.87 -17.00 15.86
CA MET A 7 5.35 -16.38 14.65
C MET A 7 6.41 -16.42 13.54
N ASN A 8 6.12 -17.15 12.46
CA ASN A 8 7.00 -17.21 11.29
C ASN A 8 7.20 -15.77 10.77
N PRO A 9 8.44 -15.29 10.62
CA PRO A 9 8.72 -13.90 10.24
C PRO A 9 8.07 -13.50 8.90
N PHE A 10 7.90 -14.45 7.97
CA PHE A 10 7.18 -14.21 6.72
C PHE A 10 5.67 -13.98 6.96
N LYS A 11 5.04 -14.84 7.78
CA LYS A 11 3.61 -14.69 8.12
C LYS A 11 3.37 -13.37 8.85
N LEU A 12 4.25 -13.01 9.79
CA LEU A 12 4.17 -11.76 10.53
C LEU A 12 4.23 -10.54 9.60
N ARG A 13 5.15 -10.52 8.63
CA ARG A 13 5.26 -9.41 7.67
C ARG A 13 4.02 -9.27 6.80
N ILE A 14 3.46 -10.37 6.31
CA ILE A 14 2.21 -10.34 5.54
C ILE A 14 1.04 -9.83 6.39
N THR A 15 0.93 -10.28 7.65
CA THR A 15 -0.09 -9.76 8.57
C THR A 15 0.07 -8.26 8.80
N ILE A 16 1.30 -7.76 8.95
CA ILE A 16 1.59 -6.33 9.08
C ILE A 16 1.16 -5.58 7.82
N ILE A 17 1.53 -6.06 6.63
CA ILE A 17 1.15 -5.44 5.35
C ILE A 17 -0.37 -5.32 5.25
N LEU A 18 -1.10 -6.41 5.47
CA LEU A 18 -2.58 -6.41 5.40
C LEU A 18 -3.21 -5.47 6.44
N THR A 19 -2.68 -5.46 7.66
CA THR A 19 -3.15 -4.56 8.72
C THR A 19 -2.93 -3.10 8.35
N VAL A 20 -1.75 -2.76 7.82
CA VAL A 20 -1.44 -1.38 7.39
C VAL A 20 -2.35 -0.95 6.24
N ILE A 21 -2.59 -1.82 5.26
CA ILE A 21 -3.51 -1.52 4.14
C ILE A 21 -4.91 -1.23 4.68
N ALA A 22 -5.42 -2.08 5.56
CA ALA A 22 -6.74 -1.90 6.17
C ALA A 22 -6.82 -0.58 6.95
N LEU A 23 -5.80 -0.25 7.75
CA LEU A 23 -5.73 1.00 8.49
C LEU A 23 -5.72 2.23 7.57
N ILE A 24 -4.96 2.18 6.47
CA ILE A 24 -4.92 3.28 5.50
C ILE A 24 -6.28 3.47 4.84
N LEU A 25 -6.95 2.39 4.41
CA LEU A 25 -8.28 2.46 3.79
C LEU A 25 -9.39 2.83 4.78
N CYS A 26 -9.22 2.59 6.08
CA CYS A 26 -10.14 3.10 7.09
C CYS A 26 -10.15 4.63 7.15
N ILE A 27 -9.07 5.33 6.78
CA ILE A 27 -9.00 6.79 6.81
C ILE A 27 -10.08 7.42 5.92
N PRO A 28 -10.15 7.15 4.60
CA PRO A 28 -11.20 7.69 3.74
C PRO A 28 -12.58 7.17 4.14
N LEU A 29 -12.70 5.90 4.56
CA LEU A 29 -13.99 5.34 4.98
C LEU A 29 -14.59 6.10 6.18
N ILE A 30 -13.76 6.40 7.18
CA ILE A 30 -14.14 7.19 8.35
C ILE A 30 -14.40 8.64 7.94
N ALA A 31 -13.54 9.24 7.12
CA ALA A 31 -13.70 10.62 6.66
C ALA A 31 -15.04 10.84 5.94
N MET A 32 -15.46 9.92 5.08
CA MET A 32 -16.75 9.92 4.39
C MET A 32 -17.96 9.90 5.35
N GLN A 33 -17.80 9.47 6.60
CA GLN A 33 -18.89 9.51 7.59
C GLN A 33 -19.06 10.90 8.21
N PHE A 34 -18.05 11.76 8.13
CA PHE A 34 -18.05 13.09 8.75
C PHE A 34 -18.13 14.23 7.75
N THR A 35 -17.73 14.02 6.49
CA THR A 35 -17.70 15.06 5.46
C THR A 35 -17.98 14.51 4.06
N ASN A 36 -18.56 15.36 3.21
CA ASN A 36 -18.75 15.09 1.78
C ASN A 36 -17.52 15.47 0.92
N GLU A 37 -16.49 16.08 1.53
CA GLU A 37 -15.25 16.47 0.82
C GLU A 37 -14.43 15.25 0.35
N VAL A 38 -14.57 14.11 1.05
CA VAL A 38 -14.03 12.84 0.60
C VAL A 38 -15.20 12.04 0.06
N ASN A 39 -15.16 11.68 -1.23
CA ASN A 39 -16.23 10.92 -1.87
C ASN A 39 -15.65 9.75 -2.65
N TRP A 40 -15.16 8.73 -1.94
CA TRP A 40 -14.60 7.52 -2.56
C TRP A 40 -15.72 6.53 -2.88
N THR A 41 -15.78 6.12 -4.14
CA THR A 41 -16.60 5.00 -4.60
C THR A 41 -15.97 3.67 -4.21
N LEU A 42 -16.73 2.58 -4.29
CA LEU A 42 -16.19 1.22 -4.08
C LEU A 42 -15.01 0.92 -5.00
N SER A 43 -15.04 1.42 -6.24
CA SER A 43 -13.92 1.32 -7.19
C SER A 43 -12.64 1.95 -6.65
N ASP A 44 -12.73 3.10 -5.97
CA ASP A 44 -11.56 3.79 -5.42
C ASP A 44 -10.92 2.99 -4.29
N PHE A 45 -11.74 2.40 -3.41
CA PHE A 45 -11.26 1.50 -2.36
C PHE A 45 -10.59 0.26 -2.95
N VAL A 46 -11.16 -0.34 -3.99
CA VAL A 46 -10.57 -1.50 -4.66
C VAL A 46 -9.26 -1.13 -5.35
N ALA A 47 -9.24 -0.01 -6.07
CA ALA A 47 -8.05 0.43 -6.79
C ALA A 47 -6.90 0.79 -5.83
N ALA A 48 -7.18 1.56 -4.76
CA ALA A 48 -6.22 1.85 -3.71
C ALA A 48 -5.78 0.57 -2.97
N GLY A 49 -6.69 -0.36 -2.71
CA GLY A 49 -6.40 -1.65 -2.11
C GLY A 49 -5.44 -2.49 -2.96
N ILE A 50 -5.69 -2.60 -4.26
CA ILE A 50 -4.81 -3.31 -5.21
C ILE A 50 -3.43 -2.65 -5.27
N LEU A 51 -3.39 -1.31 -5.36
CA LEU A 51 -2.14 -0.55 -5.39
C LEU A 51 -1.30 -0.84 -4.15
N LEU A 52 -1.86 -0.65 -2.95
CA LEU A 52 -1.14 -0.87 -1.69
C LEU A 52 -0.73 -2.33 -1.49
N LEU A 53 -1.60 -3.29 -1.85
CA LEU A 53 -1.28 -4.71 -1.77
C LEU A 53 -0.12 -5.08 -2.69
N SER A 54 -0.16 -4.63 -3.95
CA SER A 54 0.90 -4.86 -4.93
C SER A 54 2.23 -4.29 -4.47
N THR A 55 2.22 -3.09 -3.87
CA THR A 55 3.41 -2.47 -3.28
C THR A 55 3.92 -3.24 -2.08
N GLY A 56 3.05 -3.69 -1.17
CA GLY A 56 3.44 -4.53 -0.03
C GLY A 56 4.11 -5.83 -0.47
N VAL A 57 3.57 -6.49 -1.49
CA VAL A 57 4.17 -7.69 -2.09
C VAL A 57 5.52 -7.38 -2.75
N ALA A 58 5.63 -6.29 -3.50
CA ALA A 58 6.89 -5.87 -4.12
C ALA A 58 7.98 -5.59 -3.08
N ILE A 59 7.64 -4.92 -1.97
CA ILE A 59 8.54 -4.68 -0.85
C ILE A 59 9.00 -6.01 -0.24
N GLU A 60 8.09 -6.96 0.03
CA GLU A 60 8.46 -8.26 0.58
C GLU A 60 9.38 -9.04 -0.37
N LEU A 61 9.12 -8.99 -1.68
CA LEU A 61 9.99 -9.61 -2.70
C LEU A 61 11.41 -9.01 -2.68
N VAL A 62 11.53 -7.68 -2.58
CA VAL A 62 12.82 -7.01 -2.47
C VAL A 62 13.55 -7.43 -1.19
N ILE A 63 12.85 -7.45 -0.06
CA ILE A 63 13.43 -7.83 1.23
C ILE A 63 13.89 -9.30 1.22
N ARG A 64 13.14 -10.19 0.55
CA ARG A 64 13.42 -11.62 0.49
C ARG A 64 14.56 -11.97 -0.46
N ASN A 65 14.66 -11.29 -1.61
CA ASN A 65 15.60 -11.67 -2.67
C ASN A 65 16.88 -10.83 -2.67
N MET A 66 16.85 -9.61 -2.11
CA MET A 66 18.02 -8.73 -2.10
C MET A 66 18.75 -8.76 -0.77
N LYS A 67 20.08 -8.86 -0.83
CA LYS A 67 20.95 -8.71 0.34
C LYS A 67 20.80 -7.30 0.91
N THR A 68 20.95 -7.19 2.23
CA THR A 68 20.98 -5.90 2.93
C THR A 68 22.16 -5.06 2.43
N GLY A 69 21.86 -3.87 1.92
CA GLY A 69 22.84 -2.96 1.33
C GLY A 69 22.17 -1.84 0.53
N THR A 70 22.98 -0.96 -0.07
CA THR A 70 22.51 0.23 -0.79
C THR A 70 21.51 -0.10 -1.90
N SER A 71 21.73 -1.18 -2.66
CA SER A 71 20.84 -1.59 -3.76
C SER A 71 19.43 -1.94 -3.28
N ARG A 72 19.30 -2.57 -2.11
CA ARG A 72 17.99 -2.87 -1.50
C ARG A 72 17.28 -1.59 -1.11
N THR A 73 17.98 -0.64 -0.49
CA THR A 73 17.41 0.66 -0.12
C THR A 73 16.94 1.43 -1.35
N ILE A 74 17.75 1.48 -2.42
CA ILE A 74 17.37 2.12 -3.69
C ILE A 74 16.11 1.47 -4.25
N ALA A 75 16.04 0.14 -4.31
CA ALA A 75 14.86 -0.57 -4.81
C ALA A 75 13.61 -0.23 -4.01
N LEU A 76 13.69 -0.19 -2.68
CA LEU A 76 12.56 0.20 -1.82
C LEU A 76 12.13 1.64 -2.05
N VAL A 77 13.08 2.57 -2.18
CA VAL A 77 12.79 3.99 -2.47
C VAL A 77 12.10 4.14 -3.82
N VAL A 78 12.59 3.44 -4.86
CA VAL A 78 11.96 3.45 -6.19
C VAL A 78 10.53 2.92 -6.12
N ILE A 79 10.28 1.82 -5.42
CA ILE A 79 8.92 1.28 -5.23
C ILE A 79 8.01 2.31 -4.58
N LEU A 80 8.48 3.02 -3.54
CA LEU A 80 7.70 4.06 -2.88
C LEU A 80 7.43 5.25 -3.79
N ILE A 81 8.41 5.69 -4.58
CA ILE A 81 8.22 6.76 -5.57
C ILE A 81 7.15 6.35 -6.58
N VAL A 82 7.22 5.14 -7.12
CA VAL A 82 6.22 4.63 -8.07
C VAL A 82 4.83 4.57 -7.43
N LEU A 83 4.70 4.11 -6.18
CA LEU A 83 3.44 4.13 -5.44
C LEU A 83 2.88 5.55 -5.36
N PHE A 84 3.69 6.53 -4.96
CA PHE A 84 3.22 7.91 -4.81
C PHE A 84 2.87 8.55 -6.15
N LEU A 85 3.59 8.24 -7.22
CA LEU A 85 3.27 8.70 -8.57
C LEU A 85 1.95 8.15 -9.05
N ILE A 86 1.72 6.84 -8.92
CA ILE A 86 0.45 6.22 -9.32
C ILE A 86 -0.69 6.76 -8.46
N TRP A 87 -0.48 6.90 -7.15
CA TRP A 87 -1.49 7.47 -6.26
C TRP A 87 -1.83 8.91 -6.64
N ALA A 88 -0.83 9.73 -6.92
CA ALA A 88 -1.02 11.13 -7.31
C ALA A 88 -1.70 11.26 -8.69
N GLU A 89 -1.39 10.36 -9.64
CA GLU A 89 -2.12 10.26 -10.89
C GLU A 89 -3.59 9.96 -10.66
N MET A 90 -3.89 8.94 -9.86
CA MET A 90 -5.27 8.54 -9.61
C MET A 90 -6.04 9.57 -8.78
N ALA A 91 -5.37 10.35 -7.93
CA ALA A 91 -6.02 11.34 -7.08
C ALA A 91 -6.14 12.73 -7.72
N VAL A 92 -5.10 13.17 -8.43
CA VAL A 92 -4.96 14.56 -8.93
C VAL A 92 -4.80 14.61 -10.45
N GLY A 93 -4.34 13.54 -11.10
CA GLY A 93 -4.19 13.49 -12.56
C GLY A 93 -3.05 14.34 -13.10
N ILE A 94 -1.88 14.32 -12.45
CA ILE A 94 -0.74 15.20 -12.75
C ILE A 94 -0.28 15.09 -14.22
N PHE A 95 -0.33 13.90 -14.82
CA PHE A 95 0.12 13.63 -16.19
C PHE A 95 -1.03 13.64 -17.21
N GLY A 96 -2.29 13.82 -16.79
CA GLY A 96 -3.45 13.80 -17.70
C GLY A 96 -3.65 12.45 -18.40
N SER A 97 -3.24 11.36 -17.76
CA SER A 97 -3.31 10.00 -18.30
C SER A 97 -4.74 9.43 -18.26
N PRO A 98 -5.06 8.34 -19.00
CA PRO A 98 -6.39 7.70 -18.96
C PRO A 98 -6.79 7.12 -17.59
N ILE A 99 -5.82 6.97 -16.68
CA ILE A 99 -6.03 6.52 -15.30
C ILE A 99 -6.11 7.69 -14.30
N ALA A 100 -6.01 8.92 -14.78
CA ALA A 100 -6.15 10.12 -13.96
C ALA A 100 -7.54 10.14 -13.29
N GLY A 101 -7.58 10.58 -12.04
CA GLY A 101 -8.81 10.70 -11.27
C GLY A 101 -9.87 11.55 -12.00
N SER A 102 -11.07 10.98 -12.13
CA SER A 102 -12.25 11.62 -12.74
C SER A 102 -13.21 12.17 -11.69
#